data_AF-A0A7H8PL47-F1
#
_entry.id   AF-A0A7H8PL47-F1
#
_cell.length_a   1.000
_cell.length_b   1.000
_cell.length_c   1.000
_cell.angle_alpha   90.00
_cell.angle_beta   90.00
_cell.angle_gamma   90.00
#
_symmetry.space_group_name_H-M   'P 1'
#
loop_
_entity.id
_entity.type
_entity.pdbx_description
1 polymer ?
#
loop_
_entity_poly.entity_id
_entity_poly.type
_entity_poly.pdbx_seq_one_letter_code
_entity_poly.pdbx_strand_id
1 'polypeptide(L)'
;MSIIQDFLQLDVERIKNPEIKQQVEDIIEKYKQAEDKEFFVSNLESVMQTLYEMVQQDSSEIIQEAAEENPCEDPVKEKPVTKKQGNAAKPKKPSKKKKTQKDKKPSAKTTKEDILKMSPRLEKCNKELKAFHAARRKSLPQKTPPTRYTKIKRHILALGKLIPPRLKENLQVQQETKKILMKAHRDILNNFKMTSLKNVKRDQTEIKENFQKIEEKLEE
;
A
#
# COMPACT_ATOMS: atom_id res chain seq x y z
N MET A 1 16.92 -6.77 30.47
CA MET A 1 16.33 -8.09 30.20
C MET A 1 16.12 -8.15 28.70
N SER A 2 16.92 -8.95 28.01
CA SER A 2 16.87 -8.99 26.54
C SER A 2 15.73 -9.93 26.15
N ILE A 3 14.68 -9.42 25.49
CA ILE A 3 13.46 -10.17 25.12
C ILE A 3 13.78 -11.51 24.43
N ILE A 4 14.89 -11.58 23.69
CA ILE A 4 15.36 -12.80 23.03
C ILE A 4 15.85 -13.87 24.00
N GLN A 5 16.44 -13.49 25.13
CA GLN A 5 16.81 -14.46 26.17
C GLN A 5 15.55 -15.08 26.79
N ASP A 6 14.52 -14.26 27.00
CA ASP A 6 13.22 -14.73 27.52
C ASP A 6 12.52 -15.64 26.49
N PHE A 7 12.62 -15.34 25.19
CA PHE A 7 12.11 -16.20 24.11
C PHE A 7 12.87 -17.53 23.96
N LEU A 8 14.19 -17.54 24.15
CA LEU A 8 15.00 -18.75 24.08
C LEU A 8 14.81 -19.66 25.29
N GLN A 9 14.39 -19.11 26.42
CA GLN A 9 14.06 -19.83 27.65
C GLN A 9 12.58 -20.25 27.74
N LEU A 10 11.78 -19.88 26.74
CA LEU A 10 10.36 -20.18 26.72
C LEU A 10 10.13 -21.68 26.46
N ASP A 11 9.43 -22.36 27.37
CA ASP A 11 9.00 -23.75 27.19
C ASP A 11 7.91 -23.83 26.11
N VAL A 12 8.33 -24.06 24.87
CA VAL A 12 7.49 -24.15 23.66
C VAL A 12 6.40 -25.24 23.77
N GLU A 13 6.60 -26.24 24.62
CA GLU A 13 5.64 -27.33 24.85
C GLU A 13 4.41 -26.91 25.67
N ARG A 14 4.52 -25.83 26.47
CA ARG A 14 3.42 -25.35 27.31
C ARG A 14 2.45 -24.42 26.57
N ILE A 15 2.77 -24.03 25.33
CA ILE A 15 1.92 -23.17 24.51
C ILE A 15 0.73 -23.97 23.98
N LYS A 16 -0.47 -23.66 24.49
CA LYS A 16 -1.73 -24.36 24.14
C LYS A 16 -2.14 -24.12 22.67
N ASN A 17 -1.71 -23.00 22.08
CA ASN A 17 -2.07 -22.63 20.71
C ASN A 17 -1.04 -23.15 19.68
N PRO A 18 -1.44 -24.05 18.76
CA PRO A 18 -0.51 -24.66 17.80
C PRO A 18 0.05 -23.65 16.79
N GLU A 19 -0.68 -22.58 16.47
CA GLU A 19 -0.22 -21.57 15.50
C GLU A 19 0.89 -20.69 16.10
N ILE A 20 0.74 -20.29 17.36
CA ILE A 20 1.76 -19.52 18.09
C ILE A 20 2.99 -20.40 18.34
N LYS A 21 2.77 -21.67 18.70
CA LYS A 21 3.86 -22.63 18.87
C LYS A 21 4.74 -22.74 17.62
N GLN A 22 4.13 -22.94 16.44
CA GLN A 22 4.87 -22.99 15.18
C GLN A 22 5.62 -21.69 14.87
N GLN A 23 5.02 -20.53 15.14
CA GLN A 23 5.68 -19.25 14.89
C GLN A 23 6.88 -19.02 15.82
N VAL A 24 6.78 -19.44 17.08
CA VAL A 24 7.89 -19.37 18.03
C VAL A 24 9.02 -20.33 17.62
N GLU A 25 8.69 -21.56 17.23
CA GLU A 25 9.67 -22.54 16.71
C GLU A 25 10.38 -22.00 15.47
N ASP A 26 9.63 -21.48 14.50
CA ASP A 26 10.16 -20.87 13.27
C ASP A 26 11.13 -19.72 13.56
N ILE A 27 10.81 -18.88 14.55
CA ILE A 27 11.64 -17.72 14.92
C ILE A 27 12.92 -18.19 15.62
N ILE A 28 12.84 -19.18 16.49
CA ILE A 28 14.00 -19.78 17.17
C ILE A 28 14.93 -20.46 16.15
N GLU A 29 14.38 -21.21 15.19
CA GLU A 29 15.15 -21.84 14.13
C GLU A 29 15.82 -20.81 13.22
N LYS A 30 15.08 -19.78 12.79
CA LYS A 30 15.63 -18.69 11.96
C LYS A 30 16.70 -17.88 12.70
N TYR A 31 16.55 -17.69 14.02
CA TYR A 31 17.58 -17.06 14.85
C TYR A 31 18.86 -17.90 14.94
N LYS A 32 18.75 -19.23 15.02
CA LYS A 32 19.90 -20.15 15.01
C LYS A 32 20.63 -20.17 13.66
N GLN A 33 19.90 -19.97 12.56
CA GLN A 33 20.44 -19.98 11.20
C GLN A 33 20.95 -18.62 10.71
N ALA A 34 20.62 -17.52 11.39
CA ALA A 34 21.00 -16.17 10.97
C ALA A 34 22.51 -15.92 11.17
N GLU A 35 23.18 -15.45 10.11
CA GLU A 35 24.59 -15.02 10.13
C GLU A 35 24.77 -13.72 10.95
N ASP A 36 23.80 -12.81 10.90
CA ASP A 36 23.78 -11.56 11.67
C ASP A 36 22.63 -11.55 12.67
N LYS A 37 22.97 -11.91 13.92
CA LYS A 37 22.02 -12.02 15.02
C LYS A 37 21.49 -10.67 15.47
N GLU A 38 22.30 -9.61 15.39
CA GLU A 38 21.93 -8.27 15.86
C GLU A 38 20.93 -7.60 14.92
N PHE A 39 21.14 -7.75 13.60
CA PHE A 39 20.17 -7.30 12.60
C PHE A 39 18.83 -8.06 12.73
N PHE A 40 18.87 -9.36 13.02
CA PHE A 40 17.67 -10.16 13.24
C PHE A 40 16.86 -9.68 14.45
N VAL A 41 17.53 -9.38 15.57
CA VAL A 41 16.89 -8.81 16.78
C VAL A 41 16.15 -7.53 16.42
N SER A 42 16.83 -6.56 15.80
CA SER A 42 16.27 -5.23 15.54
C SER A 42 15.03 -5.25 14.64
N ASN A 43 14.96 -6.18 13.67
CA ASN A 43 13.83 -6.26 12.74
C ASN A 43 12.64 -7.04 13.31
N LEU A 44 12.90 -7.99 14.19
CA LEU A 44 11.88 -8.87 14.73
C LEU A 44 11.49 -8.53 16.17
N GLU A 45 12.12 -7.55 16.81
CA GLU A 45 11.82 -7.11 18.18
C GLU A 45 10.32 -6.82 18.38
N SER A 46 9.71 -6.07 17.45
CA SER A 46 8.27 -5.79 17.49
C SER A 46 7.39 -7.04 17.36
N VAL A 47 7.79 -7.97 16.48
CA VAL A 47 7.05 -9.23 16.25
C VAL A 47 7.20 -10.16 17.46
N MET A 48 8.41 -10.25 18.00
CA MET A 48 8.70 -10.97 19.23
C MET A 48 7.90 -10.39 20.39
N GLN A 49 7.86 -9.07 20.56
CA GLN A 49 7.07 -8.45 21.61
C GLN A 49 5.57 -8.78 21.50
N THR A 50 5.00 -8.72 20.29
CA THR A 50 3.60 -9.10 20.09
C THR A 50 3.34 -10.59 20.36
N LEU A 51 4.27 -11.46 19.97
CA LEU A 51 4.17 -12.90 20.26
C LEU A 51 4.28 -13.18 21.74
N TYR A 52 5.14 -12.45 22.46
CA TYR A 52 5.31 -12.58 23.89
C TYR A 52 4.06 -12.15 24.64
N GLU A 53 3.44 -11.04 24.25
CA GLU A 53 2.16 -10.58 24.80
C GLU A 53 1.04 -11.60 24.54
N MET A 54 0.98 -12.19 23.34
CA MET A 54 0.00 -13.24 23.03
C MET A 54 0.25 -14.52 23.85
N VAL A 55 1.51 -14.91 24.02
CA VAL A 55 1.88 -16.05 24.88
C VAL A 55 1.49 -15.75 26.33
N GLN A 56 1.79 -14.56 26.85
CA GLN A 56 1.39 -14.15 28.21
C GLN A 56 -0.12 -14.19 28.42
N GLN A 57 -0.90 -13.80 27.42
CA GLN A 57 -2.37 -13.85 27.46
C GLN A 57 -2.91 -15.29 27.45
N ASP A 58 -2.29 -16.18 26.66
CA ASP A 58 -2.65 -17.60 26.60
C ASP A 58 -2.12 -18.41 27.81
N SER A 59 -1.08 -17.91 28.48
CA SER A 59 -0.36 -18.56 29.57
C SER A 59 -0.47 -17.82 30.90
N SER A 60 -1.67 -17.34 31.25
CA SER A 60 -1.96 -16.79 32.58
C SER A 60 -1.77 -17.79 33.74
N GLU A 61 -1.38 -19.04 33.45
CA GLU A 61 -0.96 -20.06 34.43
C GLU A 61 0.58 -20.20 34.58
N ILE A 62 1.42 -19.45 33.86
CA ILE A 62 2.90 -19.68 33.84
C ILE A 62 3.71 -18.64 34.63
N ILE A 63 3.09 -17.54 35.09
CA ILE A 63 3.74 -16.61 36.02
C ILE A 63 2.92 -16.55 37.31
N GLN A 64 2.91 -17.66 38.05
CA GLN A 64 2.57 -17.67 39.48
C GLN A 64 3.50 -18.62 40.23
N GLU A 65 4.64 -18.11 40.65
CA GLU A 65 5.19 -18.41 41.97
C GLU A 65 5.68 -17.10 42.58
N ALA A 66 4.75 -16.35 43.17
CA ALA A 66 4.90 -15.68 44.46
C ALA A 66 3.75 -14.67 44.69
N ALA A 67 3.04 -14.89 45.80
CA ALA A 67 2.17 -13.95 46.53
C ALA A 67 0.70 -13.78 46.07
N GLU A 68 -0.16 -14.57 46.72
CA GLU A 68 -1.33 -14.16 47.54
C GLU A 68 -2.60 -13.57 46.88
N GLU A 69 -3.63 -14.43 46.82
CA GLU A 69 -5.00 -14.29 47.35
C GLU A 69 -5.79 -12.98 47.15
N ASN A 70 -6.90 -13.02 46.39
CA ASN A 70 -8.26 -13.30 46.91
C ASN A 70 -9.38 -12.97 45.88
N PRO A 71 -10.59 -13.57 46.03
CA PRO A 71 -11.58 -13.82 44.99
C PRO A 71 -12.71 -12.79 44.98
N CYS A 72 -13.24 -12.43 43.81
CA CYS A 72 -14.65 -12.04 43.56
C CYS A 72 -14.80 -11.50 42.13
N GLU A 73 -15.48 -12.26 41.26
CA GLU A 73 -16.60 -11.85 40.40
C GLU A 73 -16.62 -12.59 39.04
N ASP A 74 -17.56 -13.53 38.96
CA ASP A 74 -18.24 -13.98 37.75
C ASP A 74 -19.60 -13.26 37.66
N PRO A 75 -20.38 -13.31 36.56
CA PRO A 75 -20.10 -13.84 35.21
C PRO A 75 -20.62 -12.89 34.08
N VAL A 76 -20.51 -13.30 32.81
CA VAL A 76 -21.67 -13.49 31.88
C VAL A 76 -21.21 -13.68 30.42
N LYS A 77 -21.40 -14.95 29.97
CA LYS A 77 -22.01 -15.46 28.72
C LYS A 77 -21.39 -15.23 27.32
N GLU A 78 -21.02 -16.40 26.78
CA GLU A 78 -21.44 -17.00 25.50
C GLU A 78 -20.68 -16.70 24.18
N LYS A 79 -19.92 -17.73 23.79
CA LYS A 79 -19.54 -18.22 22.43
C LYS A 79 -20.76 -18.30 21.47
N PRO A 80 -20.66 -18.78 20.20
CA PRO A 80 -19.55 -18.87 19.23
C PRO A 80 -19.98 -18.41 17.80
N VAL A 81 -19.03 -18.27 16.86
CA VAL A 81 -19.34 -18.48 15.42
C VAL A 81 -18.30 -19.40 14.79
N THR A 82 -18.75 -20.59 14.41
CA THR A 82 -18.05 -21.54 13.54
C THR A 82 -18.83 -21.68 12.23
N LYS A 83 -18.17 -21.45 11.09
CA LYS A 83 -17.90 -22.45 10.03
C LYS A 83 -17.66 -21.81 8.65
N LYS A 84 -16.49 -22.15 8.11
CA LYS A 84 -16.10 -22.14 6.70
C LYS A 84 -16.91 -23.17 5.91
N GLN A 85 -17.22 -22.84 4.65
CA GLN A 85 -17.21 -23.69 3.44
C GLN A 85 -17.43 -22.68 2.28
N GLY A 86 -16.58 -22.50 1.27
CA GLY A 86 -15.77 -23.45 0.56
C GLY A 86 -16.53 -23.94 -0.67
N ASN A 87 -16.47 -23.21 -1.80
CA ASN A 87 -16.08 -23.81 -3.09
C ASN A 87 -15.97 -22.80 -4.25
N ALA A 88 -15.04 -23.17 -5.12
CA ALA A 88 -14.54 -22.47 -6.30
C ALA A 88 -15.55 -22.40 -7.47
N ALA A 89 -15.48 -21.34 -8.26
CA ALA A 89 -15.10 -21.37 -9.69
C ALA A 89 -15.53 -20.08 -10.43
N LYS A 90 -14.58 -19.52 -11.17
CA LYS A 90 -14.59 -18.38 -12.14
C LYS A 90 -15.67 -18.52 -13.25
N PRO A 91 -15.87 -17.54 -14.18
CA PRO A 91 -15.58 -16.08 -14.21
C PRO A 91 -16.66 -15.19 -14.91
N LYS A 92 -16.45 -13.85 -14.86
CA LYS A 92 -16.83 -12.82 -15.88
C LYS A 92 -18.32 -12.47 -16.12
N LYS A 93 -18.76 -11.26 -15.73
CA LYS A 93 -18.85 -10.03 -16.57
C LYS A 93 -19.56 -8.86 -15.84
N PRO A 94 -19.21 -7.59 -16.15
CA PRO A 94 -19.77 -6.40 -15.51
C PRO A 94 -21.07 -5.92 -16.16
N SER A 95 -22.03 -5.53 -15.33
CA SER A 95 -23.31 -4.93 -15.70
C SER A 95 -23.18 -3.43 -16.03
N LYS A 96 -23.36 -3.13 -17.33
CA LYS A 96 -24.02 -1.97 -17.95
C LYS A 96 -23.87 -0.58 -17.28
N LYS A 97 -22.97 0.25 -17.84
CA LYS A 97 -23.21 1.70 -18.00
C LYS A 97 -23.99 1.93 -19.31
N LYS A 98 -25.10 2.68 -19.23
CA LYS A 98 -25.90 3.18 -20.36
C LYS A 98 -24.99 3.86 -21.39
N LYS A 99 -24.96 3.32 -22.62
CA LYS A 99 -24.44 4.01 -23.80
C LYS A 99 -25.61 4.66 -24.52
N THR A 100 -25.48 5.96 -24.76
CA THR A 100 -26.23 6.73 -25.76
C THR A 100 -26.22 5.99 -27.10
N GLN A 101 -27.39 5.81 -27.69
CA GLN A 101 -27.56 5.25 -29.03
C GLN A 101 -26.85 6.16 -30.03
N LYS A 102 -25.81 5.64 -30.68
CA LYS A 102 -25.28 6.17 -31.93
C LYS A 102 -25.72 5.22 -33.04
N ASP A 103 -26.27 5.79 -34.09
CA ASP A 103 -26.74 5.11 -35.29
C ASP A 103 -25.73 4.07 -35.80
N LYS A 104 -26.22 2.85 -36.01
CA LYS A 104 -25.44 1.76 -36.60
C LYS A 104 -25.23 2.07 -38.08
N LYS A 105 -24.05 2.59 -38.43
CA LYS A 105 -23.57 2.51 -39.82
C LYS A 105 -23.41 1.04 -40.22
N PRO A 106 -23.77 0.64 -41.46
CA PRO A 106 -23.59 -0.72 -41.92
C PRO A 106 -22.09 -1.07 -41.91
N SER A 107 -21.72 -2.13 -41.19
CA SER A 107 -20.35 -2.64 -41.19
C SER A 107 -20.09 -3.32 -42.53
N ALA A 108 -19.38 -2.65 -43.43
CA ALA A 108 -18.85 -3.29 -44.63
C ALA A 108 -17.96 -4.46 -44.21
N LYS A 109 -18.27 -5.66 -44.70
CA LYS A 109 -17.41 -6.84 -44.51
C LYS A 109 -16.19 -6.66 -45.41
N THR A 110 -15.10 -6.13 -44.86
CA THR A 110 -13.82 -6.07 -45.57
C THR A 110 -13.26 -7.47 -45.73
N THR A 111 -13.00 -7.86 -46.98
CA THR A 111 -12.36 -9.12 -47.34
C THR A 111 -10.88 -9.11 -46.91
N LYS A 112 -10.29 -10.27 -46.59
CA LYS A 112 -8.88 -10.36 -46.14
C LYS A 112 -7.90 -9.73 -47.14
N GLU A 113 -8.23 -9.78 -48.42
CA GLU A 113 -7.45 -9.16 -49.50
C GLU A 113 -7.51 -7.63 -49.48
N ASP A 114 -8.63 -7.02 -49.09
CA ASP A 114 -8.73 -5.57 -48.93
C ASP A 114 -7.95 -5.10 -47.70
N ILE A 115 -7.89 -5.92 -46.66
CA ILE A 115 -7.05 -5.66 -45.47
C ILE A 115 -5.56 -5.72 -45.85
N LEU A 116 -5.16 -6.68 -46.67
CA LEU A 116 -3.79 -6.83 -47.17
C LEU A 116 -3.40 -5.77 -48.21
N LYS A 117 -4.34 -5.25 -49.01
CA LYS A 117 -4.10 -4.12 -49.92
C LYS A 117 -4.08 -2.78 -49.16
N MET A 118 -4.83 -2.67 -48.07
CA MET A 118 -4.79 -1.52 -47.18
C MET A 118 -3.56 -1.51 -46.27
N SER A 119 -2.99 -2.65 -45.89
CA SER A 119 -1.79 -2.69 -45.04
C SER A 119 -0.58 -1.91 -45.61
N PRO A 120 -0.17 -2.00 -46.89
CA PRO A 120 0.93 -1.20 -47.42
C PRO A 120 0.58 0.29 -47.49
N ARG A 121 -0.69 0.64 -47.71
CA ARG A 121 -1.16 2.03 -47.71
C ARG A 121 -1.17 2.62 -46.29
N LEU A 122 -1.58 1.84 -45.30
CA LEU A 122 -1.54 2.20 -43.88
C LEU A 122 -0.10 2.32 -43.38
N GLU A 123 0.81 1.47 -43.84
CA GLU A 123 2.24 1.58 -43.54
C GLU A 123 2.86 2.87 -44.11
N LYS A 124 2.53 3.23 -45.36
CA LYS A 124 2.95 4.51 -45.96
C LYS A 124 2.40 5.69 -45.14
N CYS A 125 1.11 5.67 -44.82
CA CYS A 125 0.48 6.69 -43.98
C CYS A 125 1.15 6.78 -42.59
N ASN A 126 1.47 5.67 -41.95
CA ASN A 126 2.18 5.65 -40.67
C ASN A 126 3.60 6.21 -40.77
N LYS A 127 4.31 5.96 -41.87
CA LYS A 127 5.64 6.53 -42.15
C LYS A 127 5.55 8.05 -42.33
N GLU A 128 4.58 8.51 -43.10
CA GLU A 128 4.30 9.95 -43.29
C GLU A 128 3.90 10.63 -41.98
N LEU A 129 3.04 10.01 -41.17
CA LEU A 129 2.65 10.54 -39.86
C LEU A 129 3.86 10.63 -38.92
N LYS A 130 4.72 9.60 -38.89
CA LYS A 130 5.95 9.62 -38.10
C LYS A 130 6.88 10.75 -38.55
N ALA A 131 7.06 10.94 -39.85
CA ALA A 131 7.87 12.02 -40.42
C ALA A 131 7.29 13.40 -40.07
N PHE A 132 5.98 13.58 -40.24
CA PHE A 132 5.27 14.81 -39.89
C PHE A 132 5.38 15.14 -38.39
N HIS A 133 5.17 14.14 -37.53
CA HIS A 133 5.34 14.31 -36.09
C HIS A 133 6.78 14.58 -35.70
N ALA A 134 7.77 13.97 -36.36
CA ALA A 134 9.19 14.24 -36.12
C ALA A 134 9.55 15.68 -36.52
N ALA A 135 9.10 16.15 -37.69
CA ALA A 135 9.27 17.53 -38.12
C ALA A 135 8.60 18.51 -37.14
N ARG A 136 7.37 18.20 -36.70
CA ARG A 136 6.65 18.98 -35.70
C ARG A 136 7.36 18.99 -34.34
N ARG A 137 7.96 17.88 -33.89
CA ARG A 137 8.75 17.84 -32.64
C ARG A 137 10.04 18.67 -32.72
N LYS A 138 10.60 18.85 -33.91
CA LYS A 138 11.78 19.70 -34.15
C LYS A 138 11.42 21.19 -34.14
N SER A 139 10.22 21.56 -34.60
CA SER A 139 9.77 22.96 -34.63
C SER A 139 9.19 23.46 -33.30
N LEU A 140 8.65 22.57 -32.46
CA LEU A 140 8.22 22.96 -31.12
C LEU A 140 9.42 23.07 -30.16
N PRO A 141 9.42 24.03 -29.22
CA PRO A 141 10.43 24.08 -28.17
C PRO A 141 10.40 22.77 -27.39
N GLN A 142 11.55 22.10 -27.29
CA GLN A 142 11.67 20.87 -26.51
C GLN A 142 11.45 21.20 -25.04
N LYS A 143 10.43 20.58 -24.44
CA LYS A 143 10.20 20.68 -23.00
C LYS A 143 11.43 20.12 -22.30
N THR A 144 11.99 20.88 -21.37
CA THR A 144 13.10 20.41 -20.54
C THR A 144 12.66 19.13 -19.82
N PRO A 145 13.54 18.11 -19.75
CA PRO A 145 13.21 16.89 -19.05
C PRO A 145 12.94 17.22 -17.57
N PRO A 146 11.95 16.57 -16.93
CA PRO A 146 11.65 16.84 -15.54
C PRO A 146 12.85 16.48 -14.67
N THR A 147 13.30 17.43 -13.85
CA THR A 147 14.35 17.21 -12.85
C THR A 147 13.91 16.14 -11.84
N ARG A 148 14.85 15.45 -11.19
CA ARG A 148 14.53 14.41 -10.19
C ARG A 148 13.61 14.95 -9.10
N TYR A 149 13.86 16.18 -8.65
CA TYR A 149 12.99 16.90 -7.73
C TYR A 149 11.53 16.96 -8.21
N THR A 150 11.30 17.41 -9.46
CA THR A 150 9.94 17.49 -10.02
C THR A 150 9.27 16.13 -10.17
N LYS A 151 10.05 15.05 -10.40
CA LYS A 151 9.51 13.68 -10.39
C LYS A 151 9.01 13.28 -9.01
N ILE A 152 9.82 13.51 -7.97
CA ILE A 152 9.43 13.23 -6.57
C ILE A 152 8.17 14.01 -6.20
N LYS A 153 8.13 15.31 -6.48
CA LYS A 153 6.94 16.15 -6.25
C LYS A 153 5.68 15.57 -6.89
N ARG A 154 5.77 15.15 -8.16
CA ARG A 154 4.62 14.54 -8.87
C ARG A 154 4.16 13.24 -8.23
N HIS A 155 5.08 12.40 -7.76
CA HIS A 155 4.73 11.14 -7.09
C HIS A 155 4.05 11.39 -5.74
N ILE A 156 4.56 12.32 -4.93
CA ILE A 156 3.94 12.71 -3.65
C ILE A 156 2.51 13.21 -3.88
N LEU A 157 2.30 14.11 -4.85
CA LEU A 157 0.96 14.60 -5.18
C LEU A 157 0.05 13.51 -5.75
N ALA A 158 0.59 12.55 -6.50
CA ALA A 158 -0.17 11.43 -7.00
C ALA A 158 -0.68 10.55 -5.85
N LEU A 159 0.14 10.28 -4.82
CA LEU A 159 -0.28 9.50 -3.64
C LEU A 159 -1.49 10.12 -2.94
N GLY A 160 -1.58 11.44 -2.83
CA GLY A 160 -2.77 12.11 -2.28
C GLY A 160 -4.04 11.88 -3.10
N LYS A 161 -3.93 11.57 -4.40
CA LYS A 161 -5.06 11.23 -5.27
C LYS A 161 -5.47 9.77 -5.19
N LEU A 162 -4.67 8.91 -4.55
CA LEU A 162 -4.99 7.50 -4.34
C LEU A 162 -5.95 7.27 -3.17
N ILE A 163 -6.35 8.32 -2.43
CA ILE A 163 -7.37 8.20 -1.38
C ILE A 163 -8.64 7.60 -2.00
N PRO A 164 -9.16 6.48 -1.46
CA PRO A 164 -10.37 5.86 -1.97
C PRO A 164 -11.55 6.85 -1.98
N PRO A 165 -12.42 6.81 -3.00
CA PRO A 165 -13.53 7.77 -3.12
C PRO A 165 -14.44 7.77 -1.89
N ARG A 166 -14.61 6.61 -1.23
CA ARG A 166 -15.41 6.46 0.00
C ARG A 166 -14.84 7.22 1.20
N LEU A 167 -13.53 7.41 1.25
CA LEU A 167 -12.82 8.05 2.36
C LEU A 167 -12.38 9.46 2.03
N LYS A 168 -12.64 9.91 0.80
CA LYS A 168 -12.24 11.23 0.31
C LYS A 168 -13.00 12.34 1.03
N GLU A 169 -14.20 12.06 1.51
CA GLU A 169 -15.06 13.02 2.20
C GLU A 169 -14.79 13.08 3.71
N ASN A 170 -13.99 12.15 4.25
CA ASN A 170 -13.65 12.14 5.67
C ASN A 170 -12.52 13.15 5.97
N LEU A 171 -12.85 14.17 6.74
CA LEU A 171 -11.94 15.25 7.13
C LEU A 171 -10.69 14.73 7.87
N GLN A 172 -10.86 13.78 8.79
CA GLN A 172 -9.75 13.17 9.54
C GLN A 172 -8.76 12.47 8.60
N VAL A 173 -9.25 11.68 7.64
CA VAL A 173 -8.43 10.96 6.67
C VAL A 173 -7.66 11.94 5.78
N GLN A 174 -8.28 13.04 5.37
CA GLN A 174 -7.63 14.08 4.59
C GLN A 174 -6.49 14.75 5.37
N GLN A 175 -6.73 15.10 6.64
CA GLN A 175 -5.71 15.72 7.50
C GLN A 175 -4.54 14.77 7.80
N GLU A 176 -4.81 13.50 8.08
CA GLU A 176 -3.76 12.49 8.27
C GLU A 176 -2.96 12.28 6.99
N THR A 177 -3.63 12.14 5.85
CA THR A 177 -2.97 11.97 4.56
C THR A 177 -2.08 13.17 4.23
N LYS A 178 -2.56 14.40 4.49
CA LYS A 178 -1.79 15.64 4.36
C LYS A 178 -0.54 15.60 5.23
N LYS A 179 -0.64 15.23 6.52
CA LYS A 179 0.51 15.11 7.44
C LYS A 179 1.53 14.10 6.93
N ILE A 180 1.08 12.92 6.51
CA ILE A 180 1.94 11.84 5.98
C ILE A 180 2.66 12.30 4.71
N LEU A 181 1.95 12.90 3.75
CA LEU A 181 2.55 13.39 2.50
C LEU A 181 3.62 14.44 2.76
N MET A 182 3.40 15.37 3.69
CA MET A 182 4.38 16.41 4.05
C MET A 182 5.64 15.81 4.65
N LYS A 183 5.46 14.89 5.59
CA LYS A 183 6.57 14.22 6.27
C LYS A 183 7.39 13.39 5.28
N ALA A 184 6.72 12.55 4.49
CA ALA A 184 7.36 11.75 3.45
C ALA A 184 8.10 12.61 2.42
N HIS A 185 7.50 13.72 1.96
CA HIS A 185 8.16 14.63 1.03
C HIS A 185 9.45 15.22 1.63
N ARG A 186 9.40 15.66 2.89
CA ARG A 186 10.57 16.18 3.60
C ARG A 186 11.65 15.11 3.78
N ASP A 187 11.28 13.93 4.27
CA ASP A 187 12.22 12.85 4.58
C ASP A 187 12.92 12.35 3.31
N ILE A 188 12.18 12.20 2.21
CA ILE A 188 12.74 11.80 0.91
C ILE A 188 13.73 12.85 0.40
N LEU A 189 13.39 14.14 0.50
CA LEU A 189 14.29 15.20 0.05
C LEU A 189 15.54 15.33 0.93
N ASN A 190 15.40 15.12 2.25
CA ASN A 190 16.52 15.08 3.19
C ASN A 190 17.47 13.91 2.88
N ASN A 191 16.93 12.70 2.72
CA ASN A 191 17.72 11.50 2.44
C ASN A 191 18.50 11.61 1.13
N PHE A 192 17.92 12.27 0.11
CA PHE A 192 18.61 12.51 -1.16
C PHE A 192 19.46 13.78 -1.19
N LYS A 193 19.61 14.49 -0.05
CA LYS A 193 20.36 15.75 0.06
C LYS A 193 19.88 16.82 -0.95
N MET A 194 18.59 16.81 -1.29
CA MET A 194 17.95 17.74 -2.25
C MET A 194 17.21 18.89 -1.54
N THR A 195 17.67 19.27 -0.35
CA THR A 195 17.03 20.23 0.55
C THR A 195 17.36 21.68 0.20
N SER A 196 16.85 22.16 -0.93
CA SER A 196 16.76 23.62 -1.11
C SER A 196 15.59 24.15 -0.28
N LEU A 197 15.88 24.92 0.78
CA LEU A 197 14.88 25.47 1.69
C LEU A 197 13.73 26.20 0.97
N LYS A 198 14.03 26.85 -0.17
CA LYS A 198 13.03 27.56 -0.98
C LYS A 198 12.05 26.61 -1.66
N ASN A 199 12.54 25.51 -2.25
CA ASN A 199 11.71 24.57 -2.99
C ASN A 199 10.84 23.74 -2.04
N VAL A 200 11.42 23.27 -0.92
CA VAL A 200 10.70 22.49 0.09
C VAL A 200 9.53 23.28 0.67
N LYS A 201 9.76 24.56 1.03
CA LYS A 201 8.70 25.43 1.57
C LYS A 201 7.57 25.66 0.58
N ARG A 202 7.90 26.00 -0.67
CA ARG A 202 6.92 26.20 -1.75
C ARG A 202 6.07 24.95 -2.00
N ASP A 203 6.69 23.78 -2.02
CA ASP A 203 5.95 22.56 -2.30
C ASP A 203 5.08 22.13 -1.11
N GLN A 204 5.57 22.34 0.11
CA GLN A 204 4.73 22.16 1.30
C GLN A 204 3.54 23.12 1.31
N THR A 205 3.69 24.38 0.89
CA THR A 205 2.54 25.29 0.77
C THR A 205 1.57 24.82 -0.31
N GLU A 206 2.05 24.39 -1.48
CA GLU A 206 1.18 23.86 -2.53
C GLU A 206 0.41 22.60 -2.11
N ILE A 207 1.05 21.68 -1.38
CA ILE A 207 0.36 20.51 -0.82
C ILE A 207 -0.68 20.98 0.21
N LYS A 208 -0.36 21.96 1.08
CA LYS A 208 -1.32 22.49 2.07
C LYS A 208 -2.55 23.10 1.40
N GLU A 209 -2.34 23.95 0.40
CA GLU A 209 -3.42 24.60 -0.35
C GLU A 209 -4.31 23.58 -1.06
N ASN A 210 -3.72 22.51 -1.62
CA ASN A 210 -4.51 21.47 -2.28
C ASN A 210 -5.43 20.73 -1.31
N PHE A 211 -4.95 20.42 -0.11
CA PHE A 211 -5.79 19.79 0.91
C PHE A 211 -6.77 20.78 1.55
N GLN A 212 -6.39 22.05 1.75
CA GLN A 212 -7.32 23.10 2.21
C GLN A 212 -8.50 23.28 1.26
N LYS A 213 -8.26 23.34 -0.06
CA LYS A 213 -9.33 23.38 -1.07
C LYS A 213 -10.23 22.14 -1.08
N ILE A 214 -9.77 21.03 -0.49
CA ILE A 214 -10.58 19.82 -0.34
C ILE A 214 -11.35 19.90 0.99
N GLU A 215 -10.70 20.34 2.06
CA GLU A 215 -11.30 20.62 3.37
C GLU A 215 -12.45 21.64 3.24
N GLU A 216 -12.22 22.80 2.60
CA GLU A 216 -13.24 23.84 2.36
C GLU A 216 -14.46 23.32 1.58
N LYS A 217 -14.26 22.41 0.62
CA LYS A 217 -15.36 21.79 -0.15
C LYS A 217 -16.12 20.71 0.61
N LEU A 218 -15.59 20.26 1.74
CA LEU A 218 -16.22 19.28 2.61
C LEU A 218 -16.92 19.93 3.79
N GLU A 219 -16.57 21.19 4.10
CA GLU A 219 -17.20 22.02 5.12
C GLU A 219 -18.41 22.83 4.57
N GLU A 220 -18.46 23.09 3.26
CA GLU A 220 -19.66 23.55 2.51
C GLU A 220 -20.69 22.44 2.29
#